data_AF-A0A1W9UX16-F1
#
_entry.id   AF-A0A1W9UX16-F1
#
_cell.length_a   1.000
_cell.length_b   1.000
_cell.length_c   1.000
_cell.angle_alpha   90.00
_cell.angle_beta   90.00
_cell.angle_gamma   90.00
#
_symmetry.space_group_name_H-M   'P 1'
#
loop_
_entity.id
_entity.type
_entity.pdbx_description
1 polymer ?
#
loop_
_entity_poly.entity_id
_entity_poly.type
_entity_poly.pdbx_seq_one_letter_code
_entity_poly.pdbx_strand_id
1 'polypeptide(L)'
;MWRRWGLIRQSKLLLLRLLRLRAQPDEIAKGFALGVFIGMTPTLGFQMLIAFFVAMLLGQNKIAATVGVWISNPITAPLIYAAEYEMGRFFLGMEHIHFPHHVTSESIAELGYNLLVPMCLGSVVFGLLLGAVSYAVVLRMVPSLKTLRISRWPRPFKRVKHQ
;
A
#
# COMPACT_ATOMS: atom_id res chain seq x y z
N MET A 1 -37.89 10.81 5.80
CA MET A 1 -36.63 10.05 6.02
C MET A 1 -36.18 9.17 4.82
N TRP A 2 -36.75 9.28 3.61
CA TRP A 2 -36.37 8.47 2.43
C TRP A 2 -35.16 8.97 1.61
N ARG A 3 -34.70 10.20 1.84
CA ARG A 3 -33.71 10.89 1.00
C ARG A 3 -32.26 10.41 1.21
N ARG A 4 -31.93 9.85 2.39
CA ARG A 4 -30.59 9.37 2.73
C ARG A 4 -30.20 8.05 2.03
N TRP A 5 -31.18 7.21 1.69
CA TRP A 5 -30.94 5.93 1.01
C TRP A 5 -30.57 6.11 -0.48
N GLY A 6 -31.08 7.19 -1.10
CA GLY A 6 -30.70 7.59 -2.46
C GLY A 6 -29.23 8.00 -2.54
N LEU A 7 -28.75 8.78 -1.56
CA LEU A 7 -27.36 9.24 -1.50
C LEU A 7 -26.38 8.09 -1.29
N ILE A 8 -26.63 7.17 -0.35
CA ILE A 8 -25.75 6.01 -0.15
C ILE A 8 -25.67 5.16 -1.41
N ARG A 9 -26.81 4.97 -2.09
CA ARG A 9 -26.87 4.21 -3.34
C ARG A 9 -26.18 4.93 -4.49
N GLN A 10 -26.34 6.25 -4.60
CA GLN A 10 -25.66 7.08 -5.60
C GLN A 10 -24.16 7.14 -5.35
N SER A 11 -23.71 7.34 -4.11
CA SER A 11 -22.29 7.30 -3.74
C SER A 11 -21.70 5.93 -4.04
N LYS A 12 -22.39 4.84 -3.68
CA LYS A 12 -21.98 3.47 -4.04
C LYS A 12 -21.91 3.27 -5.55
N LEU A 13 -22.86 3.81 -6.31
CA LEU A 13 -22.89 3.71 -7.78
C LEU A 13 -21.83 4.58 -8.46
N LEU A 14 -21.53 5.77 -7.94
CA LEU A 14 -20.47 6.66 -8.40
C LEU A 14 -19.11 6.05 -8.11
N LEU A 15 -18.91 5.53 -6.90
CA LEU A 15 -17.69 4.86 -6.49
C LEU A 15 -17.50 3.56 -7.29
N LEU A 16 -18.56 2.78 -7.51
CA LEU A 16 -18.54 1.64 -8.43
C LEU A 16 -18.32 2.05 -9.89
N ARG A 17 -18.81 3.21 -10.36
CA ARG A 17 -18.55 3.72 -11.71
C ARG A 17 -17.10 4.16 -11.86
N LEU A 18 -16.54 4.86 -10.88
CA LEU A 18 -15.14 5.28 -10.84
C LEU A 18 -14.21 4.06 -10.80
N LEU A 19 -14.54 3.04 -10.00
CA LEU A 19 -13.81 1.76 -9.97
C LEU A 19 -14.00 0.94 -11.26
N ARG A 20 -15.18 1.02 -11.92
CA ARG A 20 -15.45 0.34 -13.21
C ARG A 20 -14.96 1.09 -14.44
N LEU A 21 -14.53 2.35 -14.33
CA LEU A 21 -14.14 3.19 -15.47
C LEU A 21 -12.79 2.80 -16.10
N ARG A 22 -12.32 1.57 -15.86
CA ARG A 22 -11.13 0.96 -16.46
C ARG A 22 -9.82 1.56 -15.93
N ALA A 23 -9.56 1.43 -14.64
CA ALA A 23 -8.16 1.32 -14.25
C ALA A 23 -7.58 0.10 -14.98
N GLN A 24 -6.60 0.33 -15.86
CA GLN A 24 -5.91 -0.76 -16.53
C GLN A 24 -5.27 -1.65 -15.46
N PRO A 25 -5.23 -2.99 -15.63
CA PRO A 25 -4.58 -3.87 -14.66
C PRO A 25 -3.17 -3.39 -14.30
N ASP A 26 -2.48 -2.81 -15.29
CA ASP A 26 -1.17 -2.19 -15.15
C ASP A 26 -1.16 -0.97 -14.20
N GLU A 27 -2.11 -0.04 -14.30
CA GLU A 27 -2.20 1.13 -13.40
C GLU A 27 -2.49 0.73 -11.94
N ILE A 28 -3.29 -0.33 -11.75
CA ILE A 28 -3.56 -0.88 -10.41
C ILE A 28 -2.30 -1.54 -9.87
N ALA A 29 -1.62 -2.34 -10.68
CA ALA A 29 -0.39 -3.04 -10.28
C ALA A 29 0.73 -2.04 -9.95
N LYS A 30 0.94 -1.01 -10.76
CA LYS A 30 1.91 0.06 -10.52
C LYS A 30 1.59 0.84 -9.24
N GLY A 31 0.32 1.23 -9.07
CA GLY A 31 -0.12 1.89 -7.84
C GLY A 31 0.13 1.02 -6.62
N PHE A 32 -0.25 -0.26 -6.65
CA PHE A 32 -0.06 -1.18 -5.54
C PHE A 32 1.42 -1.39 -5.20
N ALA A 33 2.27 -1.65 -6.21
CA ALA A 33 3.70 -1.83 -6.04
C ALA A 33 4.38 -0.61 -5.43
N LEU A 34 3.97 0.60 -5.85
CA LEU A 34 4.42 1.85 -5.24
C LEU A 34 4.02 1.96 -3.77
N GLY A 35 2.79 1.54 -3.45
CA GLY A 35 2.31 1.44 -2.08
C GLY A 35 3.16 0.50 -1.22
N VAL A 36 3.48 -0.68 -1.75
CA VAL A 36 4.35 -1.66 -1.07
C VAL A 36 5.74 -1.09 -0.84
N PHE A 37 6.33 -0.48 -1.86
CA PHE A 37 7.65 0.16 -1.76
C PHE A 37 7.67 1.22 -0.64
N ILE A 38 6.68 2.11 -0.63
CA ILE A 38 6.56 3.15 0.40
C ILE A 38 6.26 2.54 1.78
N GLY A 39 5.47 1.46 1.85
CA GLY A 39 5.19 0.77 3.10
C GLY A 39 6.38 0.05 3.72
N MET A 40 7.42 -0.26 2.94
CA MET A 40 8.69 -0.78 3.46
C MET A 40 9.58 0.34 4.03
N THR A 41 9.36 1.60 3.64
CA THR A 41 10.14 2.69 4.22
C THR A 41 9.79 2.90 5.70
N PRO A 42 10.75 3.24 6.57
CA PRO A 42 10.53 3.43 8.00
C PRO A 42 9.78 4.75 8.33
N THR A 43 8.73 5.10 7.56
CA THR A 43 7.92 6.31 7.68
C THR A 43 6.63 6.07 8.47
N LEU A 44 6.78 5.42 9.65
CA LEU A 44 5.68 4.99 10.52
C LEU A 44 4.62 6.10 10.69
N GLY A 45 3.36 5.74 10.44
CA GLY A 45 2.20 6.64 10.55
C GLY A 45 1.96 7.53 9.32
N PHE A 46 3.00 7.99 8.63
CA PHE A 46 2.87 8.89 7.47
C PHE A 46 2.87 8.17 6.12
N GLN A 47 3.31 6.91 6.08
CA GLN A 47 3.38 6.08 4.88
C GLN A 47 2.13 6.09 4.00
N MET A 48 0.91 6.08 4.58
CA MET A 48 -0.32 6.11 3.78
C MET A 48 -0.53 7.44 3.06
N LEU A 49 -0.21 8.56 3.73
CA LEU A 49 -0.29 9.88 3.14
C LEU A 49 0.76 10.02 2.05
N ILE A 50 2.01 9.61 2.33
CA ILE A 50 3.10 9.63 1.37
C ILE A 50 2.72 8.80 0.13
N ALA A 51 2.23 7.57 0.31
CA ALA A 51 1.81 6.73 -0.80
C ALA A 51 0.66 7.34 -1.61
N PHE A 52 -0.32 7.96 -0.96
CA PHE A 52 -1.41 8.63 -1.64
C PHE A 52 -0.92 9.83 -2.46
N PHE A 53 -0.07 10.68 -1.88
CA PHE A 53 0.48 11.86 -2.55
C PHE A 53 1.42 11.48 -3.69
N VAL A 54 2.34 10.54 -3.48
CA VAL A 54 3.25 10.07 -4.53
C VAL A 54 2.47 9.39 -5.66
N ALA A 55 1.47 8.56 -5.35
CA ALA A 55 0.61 7.98 -6.37
C ALA A 55 -0.16 9.05 -7.14
N MET A 56 -0.61 10.11 -6.48
CA MET A 56 -1.26 11.23 -7.14
C MET A 56 -0.31 11.99 -8.08
N LEU A 57 0.93 12.25 -7.66
CA LEU A 57 1.94 12.93 -8.49
C LEU A 57 2.33 12.10 -9.71
N LEU A 58 2.45 10.78 -9.55
CA LEU A 58 2.82 9.86 -10.63
C LEU A 58 1.62 9.42 -11.50
N GLY A 59 0.43 9.97 -11.25
CA GLY A 59 -0.79 9.61 -11.99
C GLY A 59 -1.21 8.15 -11.84
N GLN A 60 -0.77 7.47 -10.78
CA GLN A 60 -1.08 6.07 -10.51
C GLN A 60 -2.37 5.91 -9.71
N ASN A 61 -2.85 4.66 -9.58
CA ASN A 61 -4.05 4.39 -8.81
C ASN A 61 -3.80 4.62 -7.30
N LYS A 62 -4.30 5.76 -6.80
CA LYS A 62 -4.17 6.20 -5.41
C LYS A 62 -4.72 5.18 -4.41
N ILE A 63 -5.86 4.56 -4.73
CA ILE A 63 -6.48 3.54 -3.86
C ILE A 63 -5.57 2.32 -3.80
N ALA A 64 -5.08 1.85 -4.96
CA ALA A 64 -4.18 0.70 -5.00
C ALA A 64 -2.89 0.97 -4.20
N ALA A 65 -2.33 2.17 -4.30
CA ALA A 65 -1.16 2.58 -3.53
C ALA A 65 -1.41 2.59 -2.02
N THR A 66 -2.51 3.19 -1.55
CA THR A 66 -2.82 3.18 -0.12
C THR A 66 -3.08 1.75 0.40
N VAL A 67 -3.68 0.87 -0.41
CA VAL A 67 -3.85 -0.55 -0.04
C VAL A 67 -2.52 -1.30 -0.04
N GLY A 68 -1.59 -0.99 -0.95
CA GLY A 68 -0.26 -1.59 -0.98
C GLY A 68 0.54 -1.33 0.30
N VAL A 69 0.37 -0.17 0.92
CA VAL A 69 1.00 0.18 2.20
C VAL A 69 0.55 -0.75 3.34
N TRP A 70 -0.67 -1.29 3.28
CA TRP A 70 -1.20 -2.17 4.35
C TRP A 70 -0.51 -3.54 4.44
N ILE A 71 0.41 -3.86 3.53
CA ILE A 71 1.26 -5.06 3.65
C ILE A 71 2.16 -4.97 4.89
N SER A 72 2.67 -3.79 5.25
CA SER A 72 3.35 -3.54 6.51
C SER A 72 2.35 -3.14 7.60
N ASN A 73 1.66 -4.14 8.16
CA ASN A 73 0.74 -3.92 9.26
C ASN A 73 1.52 -3.70 10.58
N PRO A 74 0.94 -3.09 11.62
CA PRO A 74 1.64 -2.82 12.90
C PRO A 74 2.20 -4.06 13.62
N ILE A 75 1.64 -5.24 13.36
CA ILE A 75 2.07 -6.54 13.87
C ILE A 75 3.25 -7.10 13.06
N THR A 76 3.27 -6.91 11.72
CA THR A 76 4.34 -7.40 10.84
C THR A 76 5.48 -6.41 10.68
N ALA A 77 5.24 -5.11 10.90
CA ALA A 77 6.24 -4.06 10.74
C ALA A 77 7.49 -4.25 11.63
N PRO A 78 7.40 -4.65 12.92
CA PRO A 78 8.59 -4.91 13.73
C PRO A 78 9.48 -6.01 13.15
N LEU A 79 8.87 -7.06 12.58
CA LEU A 79 9.60 -8.16 11.96
C LEU A 79 10.27 -7.73 10.64
N ILE A 80 9.54 -6.98 9.81
CA ILE A 80 10.05 -6.45 8.53
C ILE A 80 11.22 -5.52 8.80
N TYR A 81 11.07 -4.58 9.74
CA TYR A 81 12.11 -3.62 10.11
C TYR A 81 13.33 -4.27 10.74
N ALA A 82 13.16 -5.31 11.55
CA ALA A 82 14.28 -6.09 12.05
C ALA A 82 15.07 -6.75 10.89
N ALA A 83 14.37 -7.34 9.93
CA ALA A 83 15.00 -7.95 8.75
C ALA A 83 15.69 -6.90 7.85
N GLU A 84 15.06 -5.74 7.62
CA GLU A 84 15.64 -4.63 6.87
C GLU A 84 16.90 -4.08 7.55
N TYR A 85 16.84 -3.89 8.87
CA TYR A 85 17.98 -3.44 9.65
C TYR A 85 19.13 -4.45 9.60
N GLU A 86 18.86 -5.73 9.85
CA GLU A 86 19.88 -6.78 9.85
C GLU A 86 20.54 -6.90 8.47
N MET A 87 19.75 -6.89 7.41
CA MET A 87 20.23 -6.95 6.04
C MET A 87 21.04 -5.70 5.67
N GLY A 88 20.53 -4.50 5.96
CA GLY A 88 21.22 -3.25 5.68
C GLY A 88 22.52 -3.11 6.45
N ARG A 89 22.53 -3.52 7.73
CA ARG A 89 23.73 -3.59 8.56
C ARG A 89 24.75 -4.54 7.98
N PHE A 90 24.33 -5.73 7.54
CA PHE A 90 25.20 -6.71 6.89
C PHE A 90 25.84 -6.15 5.62
N PHE A 91 25.06 -5.48 4.75
CA PHE A 91 25.59 -4.87 3.53
C PHE A 91 26.54 -3.71 3.78
N LEU A 92 26.30 -2.91 4.81
CA LEU A 92 27.13 -1.75 5.15
C LEU A 92 28.33 -2.11 6.04
N GLY A 93 28.43 -3.36 6.51
CA GLY A 93 29.48 -3.79 7.42
C GLY A 93 29.44 -3.07 8.77
N MET A 94 28.27 -2.60 9.20
CA MET A 94 28.11 -1.86 10.45
C MET A 94 27.96 -2.79 11.66
N GLU A 95 28.41 -2.33 12.82
CA GLU A 95 28.19 -3.03 14.08
C GLU A 95 26.72 -2.95 14.52
N HIS A 96 26.36 -3.79 15.48
CA HIS A 96 25.02 -3.69 16.06
C HIS A 96 24.88 -2.38 16.83
N ILE A 97 23.67 -1.84 16.88
CA ILE A 97 23.36 -0.69 17.71
C ILE A 97 23.73 -0.99 19.16
N HIS A 98 24.61 -0.14 19.71
CA HIS A 98 24.92 -0.10 21.12
C HIS A 98 24.16 1.05 21.77
N PHE A 99 23.45 0.77 22.86
CA PHE A 99 22.79 1.81 23.62
C PHE A 99 23.84 2.61 24.40
N PRO A 100 23.91 3.94 24.21
CA PRO A 100 24.88 4.75 24.92
C PRO A 100 24.57 4.75 26.42
N HIS A 101 25.60 4.62 27.26
CA HIS A 101 25.46 4.68 28.72
C HIS A 101 25.09 6.08 29.22
N HIS A 102 25.44 7.11 28.45
CA HIS A 102 25.09 8.51 28.73
C HIS A 102 24.31 9.09 27.56
N VAL A 103 23.10 9.57 27.84
CA VAL A 103 22.23 10.18 26.84
C VAL A 103 22.67 11.63 26.61
N THR A 104 23.51 11.82 25.59
CA THR A 104 23.92 13.14 25.07
C THR A 104 23.29 13.39 23.70
N SER A 105 23.20 14.66 23.27
CA SER A 105 22.68 15.01 21.94
C SER A 105 23.45 14.32 20.81
N GLU A 106 24.77 14.19 20.96
CA GLU A 106 25.65 13.51 20.00
C GLU A 106 25.35 12.01 19.96
N SER A 107 25.20 11.36 21.12
CA SER A 107 24.87 9.94 21.19
C SER A 107 23.49 9.61 20.59
N ILE A 108 22.52 10.52 20.69
CA ILE A 108 21.19 10.36 20.06
C ILE A 108 21.31 10.46 18.54
N ALA A 109 22.11 11.40 18.03
CA ALA A 109 22.34 11.56 16.60
C ALA A 109 23.06 10.34 16.01
N GLU A 110 24.08 9.83 16.70
CA GLU A 110 24.82 8.63 16.30
C GLU A 110 23.93 7.38 16.33
N LEU A 111 23.12 7.21 17.38
CA LEU A 111 22.14 6.13 17.47
C LEU A 111 21.14 6.18 16.31
N GLY A 112 20.62 7.38 16.01
CA GLY A 112 19.69 7.59 14.89
C GLY A 112 20.33 7.26 13.54
N TYR A 113 21.59 7.66 13.33
CA TYR A 113 22.34 7.36 12.12
C TYR A 113 22.56 5.85 11.94
N ASN A 114 23.06 5.18 12.99
CA ASN A 114 23.34 3.75 12.99
C ASN A 114 22.07 2.88 12.85
N LEU A 115 20.89 3.44 13.12
CA LEU A 115 19.60 2.77 12.97
C LEU A 115 18.95 3.08 11.63
N LEU A 116 18.86 4.35 11.23
CA LEU A 116 18.18 4.76 10.01
C LEU A 116 18.95 4.41 8.74
N VAL A 117 20.27 4.55 8.71
CA VAL A 117 21.07 4.27 7.52
C VAL A 117 20.96 2.81 7.04
N PRO A 118 21.14 1.79 7.91
CA PRO A 118 20.95 0.41 7.48
C PRO A 118 19.48 0.10 7.14
N MET A 119 18.51 0.64 7.89
CA MET A 119 17.10 0.47 7.55
C MET A 119 16.74 1.10 6.18
N CYS A 120 17.30 2.25 5.83
CA CYS A 120 17.10 2.87 4.52
C CYS A 120 17.64 1.98 3.40
N LEU A 121 18.83 1.38 3.59
CA LEU A 121 19.36 0.45 2.60
C LEU A 121 18.51 -0.83 2.51
N GLY A 122 18.12 -1.40 3.66
CA GLY A 122 17.27 -2.57 3.75
C GLY A 122 15.92 -2.36 3.07
N SER A 123 15.25 -1.24 3.37
CA SER A 123 13.95 -0.88 2.79
C SER A 123 14.00 -0.63 1.28
N VAL A 124 15.11 -0.12 0.72
CA VAL A 124 15.27 -0.02 -0.74
C VAL A 124 15.30 -1.42 -1.36
N VAL A 125 16.07 -2.34 -0.79
CA VAL A 125 16.19 -3.71 -1.31
C VAL A 125 14.88 -4.47 -1.14
N PHE A 126 14.30 -4.52 0.07
CA PHE A 126 13.02 -5.17 0.33
C PHE A 126 11.87 -4.51 -0.43
N GLY A 127 11.84 -3.17 -0.48
CA GLY A 127 10.85 -2.40 -1.23
C GLY A 127 10.90 -2.71 -2.72
N LEU A 128 12.09 -2.82 -3.33
CA LEU A 128 12.23 -3.19 -4.74
C LEU A 128 11.79 -4.64 -4.98
N LEU A 129 12.22 -5.58 -4.13
CA LEU A 129 11.88 -7.00 -4.27
C LEU A 129 10.38 -7.23 -4.08
N LEU A 130 9.80 -6.78 -2.97
CA LEU A 130 8.37 -6.92 -2.68
C LEU A 130 7.51 -6.06 -3.60
N GLY A 131 7.99 -4.88 -4.00
CA GLY A 131 7.37 -4.04 -5.02
C GLY A 131 7.27 -4.76 -6.37
N ALA A 132 8.35 -5.36 -6.84
CA ALA A 132 8.36 -6.11 -8.10
C ALA A 132 7.47 -7.37 -8.04
N VAL A 133 7.55 -8.13 -6.94
CA VAL A 133 6.69 -9.30 -6.72
C VAL A 133 5.22 -8.90 -6.68
N SER A 134 4.88 -7.86 -5.93
CA SER A 134 3.50 -7.39 -5.83
C SER A 134 2.96 -6.85 -7.15
N TYR A 135 3.77 -6.14 -7.94
CA TYR A 135 3.41 -5.76 -9.31
C TYR A 135 3.05 -6.99 -10.15
N ALA A 136 3.91 -8.01 -10.16
CA ALA A 136 3.68 -9.23 -10.94
C ALA A 136 2.43 -10.00 -10.48
N VAL A 137 2.20 -10.09 -9.17
CA VAL A 137 1.02 -10.74 -8.58
C VAL A 137 -0.26 -9.98 -8.97
N VAL A 138 -0.31 -8.67 -8.77
CA VAL A 138 -1.51 -7.87 -9.10
C VAL A 138 -1.79 -7.88 -10.59
N LEU A 139 -0.75 -7.76 -11.43
CA LEU A 139 -0.88 -7.81 -12.88
C LEU A 139 -1.44 -9.15 -13.36
N ARG A 140 -1.09 -10.27 -12.72
CA ARG A 140 -1.65 -11.60 -13.02
C ARG A 140 -3.05 -11.80 -12.46
N MET A 141 -3.34 -11.31 -11.25
CA MET A 141 -4.64 -11.53 -10.60
C MET A 141 -5.78 -10.69 -11.20
N VAL A 142 -5.51 -9.44 -11.57
CA VAL A 142 -6.58 -8.52 -12.03
C VAL A 142 -7.28 -9.01 -13.32
N PRO A 143 -6.59 -9.53 -14.34
CA PRO A 143 -7.23 -10.16 -15.50
C PRO A 143 -8.11 -11.36 -15.13
N SER A 144 -7.64 -12.22 -14.22
CA SER A 144 -8.40 -13.38 -13.71
C SER A 144 -9.68 -12.97 -12.96
N LEU A 145 -9.62 -11.85 -12.24
CA LEU A 145 -10.79 -11.25 -11.58
C LEU A 145 -11.76 -10.58 -12.56
N LYS A 146 -11.29 -10.09 -13.71
CA LYS A 146 -12.16 -9.57 -14.78
C LYS A 146 -12.88 -10.69 -15.55
N THR A 147 -12.28 -11.87 -15.64
CA THR A 147 -12.95 -13.07 -16.21
C THR A 147 -14.01 -13.66 -15.30
N LEU A 148 -13.97 -13.37 -13.99
CA LEU A 148 -15.04 -13.69 -13.05
C LEU A 148 -16.27 -12.82 -13.37
N ARG A 149 -17.12 -13.33 -14.27
CA ARG A 149 -18.44 -12.77 -14.57
C ARG A 149 -19.24 -12.70 -13.26
N ILE A 150 -19.38 -11.49 -12.71
CA ILE A 150 -20.37 -11.20 -11.69
C ILE A 150 -21.73 -11.59 -12.29
N SER A 151 -22.31 -12.70 -11.82
CA SER A 151 -23.65 -13.14 -12.20
C SER A 151 -24.58 -11.94 -12.04
N ARG A 152 -25.14 -11.46 -13.15
CA ARG A 152 -25.99 -10.28 -13.17
C ARG A 152 -27.11 -10.54 -12.17
N TRP A 153 -27.16 -9.76 -11.08
CA TRP A 153 -28.25 -9.82 -10.10
C TRP A 153 -29.58 -9.88 -10.87
N PRO A 154 -30.44 -10.90 -10.67
CA PRO A 154 -31.71 -10.98 -11.37
C PRO A 154 -32.44 -9.65 -11.21
N ARG A 155 -32.75 -9.01 -12.34
CA ARG A 155 -33.51 -7.76 -12.36
C ARG A 155 -34.83 -8.06 -11.61
N PRO A 156 -35.23 -7.24 -10.62
CA PRO A 156 -36.54 -7.43 -10.02
C PRO A 156 -37.57 -7.29 -11.15
N PHE A 157 -38.41 -8.32 -11.30
CA PHE A 157 -39.49 -8.36 -12.27
C PHE A 157 -40.30 -7.05 -12.15
N LYS A 158 -40.37 -6.26 -13.22
CA LYS A 158 -41.35 -5.18 -13.31
C LYS A 158 -42.72 -5.86 -13.23
N ARG A 159 -43.47 -5.65 -12.14
CA ARG A 159 -44.91 -5.92 -12.12
C ARG A 159 -45.53 -5.04 -13.20
N VAL A 160 -45.95 -5.65 -14.30
CA VAL A 160 -46.88 -5.06 -15.25
C VAL A 160 -48.17 -4.81 -14.45
N LYS A 161 -48.47 -3.55 -14.16
CA LYS A 161 -49.80 -3.18 -13.67
C LYS A 161 -50.76 -3.43 -14.83
N HIS A 162 -51.53 -4.49 -14.74
CA HIS A 162 -52.78 -4.59 -15.48
C HIS A 162 -53.83 -3.81 -14.69
N GLN A 163 -54.47 -2.88 -15.40
CA GLN A 163 -55.69 -2.13 -15.07
C GLN A 163 -55.54 -0.97 -14.07
#